data_AF-A0A7X1CQ09-F1
#
_entry.id   AF-A0A7X1CQ09-F1
#
_cell.length_a   1.000
_cell.length_b   1.000
_cell.length_c   1.000
_cell.angle_alpha   90.00
_cell.angle_beta   90.00
_cell.angle_gamma   90.00
#
_symmetry.space_group_name_H-M   'P 1'
#
loop_
_entity.id
_entity.type
_entity.pdbx_description
1 polymer ?
#
loop_
_entity_poly.entity_id
_entity_poly.type
_entity_poly.pdbx_seq_one_letter_code
_entity_poly.pdbx_strand_id
1 'polypeptide(L)'
;MKKYVLGLGTLAMVGSLFLTHPGEVSAQENHAPRSEVGTYGMSLLASGELEGRMTPYIQGVPKSGNIAQHYTAKSTVAIGLFDKSNLVVKLPDEFKYVALQDEFKRAIKGSITYPTGMGAATHEYTAGDITIYADRIVLKNPRASYIFGAKFTADLSIDYGAILDKYPNIPIDENPSGYSFVAVLTEDAMIDCNLIGSKEGRWISEETAAIRK
;
A
#
# COMPACT_ATOMS: atom_id res chain seq x y z
N MET A 1 -70.84 -5.92 -8.30
CA MET A 1 -71.65 -6.15 -7.08
C MET A 1 -70.85 -7.08 -6.18
N LYS A 2 -70.41 -6.64 -4.98
CA LYS A 2 -70.89 -7.08 -3.63
C LYS A 2 -71.03 -8.62 -3.52
N LYS A 3 -70.47 -9.39 -2.57
CA LYS A 3 -69.84 -9.20 -1.24
C LYS A 3 -69.17 -10.53 -0.78
N TYR A 4 -68.21 -10.40 0.16
CA TYR A 4 -67.63 -11.28 1.20
C TYR A 4 -68.25 -12.66 1.55
N VAL A 5 -67.39 -13.59 2.04
CA VAL A 5 -67.38 -14.33 3.35
C VAL A 5 -66.04 -15.11 3.40
N LEU A 6 -65.01 -14.87 4.24
CA LEU A 6 -64.81 -14.94 5.70
C LEU A 6 -65.02 -16.34 6.32
N GLY A 7 -63.93 -17.11 6.44
CA GLY A 7 -63.89 -18.39 7.16
C GLY A 7 -62.77 -18.39 8.19
N LEU A 8 -63.13 -18.11 9.45
CA LEU A 8 -62.31 -18.31 10.65
C LEU A 8 -62.10 -19.81 10.90
N GLY A 9 -60.87 -20.19 11.26
CA GLY A 9 -60.57 -21.47 11.90
C GLY A 9 -59.68 -21.24 13.11
N THR A 10 -60.27 -21.08 14.29
CA THR A 10 -59.60 -21.20 15.59
C THR A 10 -60.42 -22.15 16.46
N LEU A 11 -59.77 -23.20 16.98
CA LEU A 11 -59.74 -23.60 18.40
C LEU A 11 -59.23 -25.04 18.52
N ALA A 12 -58.21 -25.23 19.35
CA ALA A 12 -58.26 -26.21 20.43
C ALA A 12 -57.16 -25.87 21.44
N MET A 13 -57.58 -25.31 22.57
CA MET A 13 -56.80 -25.28 23.81
C MET A 13 -56.82 -26.68 24.43
N VAL A 14 -55.67 -27.17 24.86
CA VAL A 14 -55.59 -28.10 26.00
C VAL A 14 -54.54 -27.51 26.94
N GLY A 15 -55.01 -27.07 28.11
CA GLY A 15 -54.16 -26.59 29.19
C GLY A 15 -53.59 -27.73 30.01
N SER A 16 -52.50 -27.44 30.71
CA SER A 16 -52.15 -28.02 32.01
C SER A 16 -51.19 -27.07 32.71
N LEU A 17 -51.51 -26.80 33.97
CA LEU A 17 -50.89 -25.83 34.85
C LEU A 17 -49.81 -26.47 35.74
N PHE A 18 -48.82 -25.63 36.08
CA PHE A 18 -47.87 -25.68 37.21
C PHE A 18 -46.72 -26.70 37.22
N LEU A 19 -45.48 -26.16 37.22
CA LEU A 19 -44.53 -26.23 38.36
C LEU A 19 -43.33 -25.32 38.06
N THR A 20 -43.23 -24.20 38.78
CA THR A 20 -42.07 -23.31 38.78
C THR A 20 -40.93 -23.94 39.56
N HIS A 21 -39.86 -24.35 38.86
CA HIS A 21 -38.52 -24.49 39.44
C HIS A 21 -37.71 -23.25 39.02
N PRO A 22 -36.95 -22.58 39.93
CA PRO A 22 -35.98 -21.58 39.52
C PRO A 22 -34.76 -22.33 38.98
N GLY A 23 -34.80 -22.66 37.70
CA GLY A 23 -33.62 -23.10 36.96
C GLY A 23 -32.93 -21.88 36.39
N GLU A 24 -31.72 -21.58 36.87
CA GLU A 24 -30.77 -20.77 36.13
C GLU A 24 -30.58 -21.40 34.75
N VAL A 25 -31.10 -20.74 33.71
CA VAL A 25 -30.80 -21.10 32.33
C VAL A 25 -30.30 -19.84 31.67
N SER A 26 -28.98 -19.83 31.53
CA SER A 26 -28.16 -18.94 30.71
C SER A 26 -28.93 -18.40 29.52
N ALA A 27 -28.92 -17.08 29.34
CA ALA A 27 -29.27 -16.46 28.08
C ALA A 27 -28.32 -17.03 27.01
N GLN A 28 -28.78 -18.05 26.30
CA GLN A 28 -28.10 -18.54 25.12
C GLN A 28 -28.32 -17.47 24.05
N GLU A 29 -27.39 -16.51 24.01
CA GLU A 29 -27.25 -15.61 22.88
C GLU A 29 -27.27 -16.47 21.62
N ASN A 30 -28.29 -16.26 20.78
CA ASN A 30 -28.31 -16.71 19.41
C ASN A 30 -27.18 -15.96 18.67
N HIS A 31 -25.95 -16.39 18.87
CA HIS A 31 -24.88 -16.20 17.91
C HIS A 31 -25.24 -17.09 16.73
N ALA A 32 -26.09 -16.55 15.84
CA ALA A 32 -25.98 -16.92 14.45
C ALA A 32 -24.49 -16.84 14.11
N PRO A 33 -23.86 -17.90 13.58
CA PRO A 33 -22.49 -17.79 13.15
C PRO A 33 -22.49 -16.73 12.08
N ARG A 34 -22.12 -15.51 12.48
CA ARG A 34 -21.69 -14.47 11.56
C ARG A 34 -20.53 -15.15 10.86
N SER A 35 -20.76 -15.57 9.62
CA SER A 35 -19.68 -15.96 8.76
C SER A 35 -18.79 -14.72 8.65
N GLU A 36 -17.87 -14.59 9.59
CA GLU A 36 -16.57 -14.00 9.35
C GLU A 36 -15.89 -14.91 8.32
N VAL A 37 -16.41 -14.88 7.09
CA VAL A 37 -15.53 -14.87 5.95
C VAL A 37 -14.83 -13.52 6.09
N GLY A 38 -13.83 -13.48 6.97
CA GLY A 38 -12.70 -12.61 6.78
C GLY A 38 -12.22 -12.96 5.38
N THR A 39 -12.66 -12.19 4.40
CA THR A 39 -11.94 -12.06 3.14
C THR A 39 -10.62 -11.42 3.56
N TYR A 40 -9.70 -12.25 4.06
CA TYR A 40 -8.29 -12.00 3.92
C TYR A 40 -8.11 -11.89 2.41
N GLY A 41 -8.18 -10.65 1.91
CA GLY A 41 -8.10 -10.35 0.50
C GLY A 41 -6.83 -11.00 -0.01
N MET A 42 -6.98 -12.02 -0.84
CA MET A 42 -5.90 -12.57 -1.66
C MET A 42 -5.51 -11.54 -2.75
N SER A 43 -5.28 -10.28 -2.38
CA SER A 43 -5.64 -9.22 -3.30
C SER A 43 -4.44 -8.64 -4.04
N LEU A 44 -3.22 -8.62 -3.47
CA LEU A 44 -2.08 -8.17 -4.28
C LEU A 44 -0.78 -8.92 -3.95
N LEU A 45 -0.68 -10.15 -4.43
CA LEU A 45 0.62 -10.80 -4.57
C LEU A 45 1.19 -10.40 -5.92
N ALA A 46 2.05 -9.40 -5.95
CA ALA A 46 2.75 -9.00 -7.17
C ALA A 46 4.23 -9.39 -7.09
N SER A 47 4.80 -9.91 -8.18
CA SER A 47 6.25 -9.99 -8.33
C SER A 47 6.75 -8.66 -8.84
N GLY A 48 7.70 -8.05 -8.12
CA GLY A 48 8.25 -6.73 -8.43
C GLY A 48 9.65 -6.79 -9.01
N GLU A 49 9.95 -5.88 -9.93
CA GLU A 49 11.28 -5.56 -10.42
C GLU A 49 11.50 -4.06 -10.20
N LEU A 50 12.69 -3.69 -9.73
CA LEU A 50 13.08 -2.30 -9.50
C LEU A 50 14.40 -2.06 -10.21
N GLU A 51 14.45 -0.98 -10.97
CA GLU A 51 15.66 -0.45 -11.55
C GLU A 51 15.73 1.05 -11.23
N GLY A 52 16.92 1.63 -11.34
CA GLY A 52 17.06 3.04 -11.05
C GLY A 52 18.43 3.60 -11.41
N ARG A 53 18.56 4.90 -11.17
CA ARG A 53 19.80 5.65 -11.29
C ARG A 53 19.89 6.65 -10.15
N MET A 54 21.07 6.77 -9.58
CA MET A 54 21.39 7.79 -8.59
C MET A 54 22.46 8.71 -9.17
N THR A 55 22.31 10.01 -8.91
CA THR A 55 23.30 11.03 -9.27
C THR A 55 23.71 11.74 -7.99
N PRO A 56 25.00 11.77 -7.62
CA PRO A 56 25.46 12.40 -6.40
C PRO A 56 25.11 13.89 -6.36
N TYR A 57 24.94 14.40 -5.15
CA TYR A 57 24.87 15.83 -4.89
C TYR A 57 26.28 16.43 -4.94
N ILE A 58 26.42 17.57 -5.62
CA ILE A 58 27.67 18.33 -5.71
C ILE A 58 27.34 19.75 -5.27
N GLN A 59 27.98 20.21 -4.19
CA GLN A 59 27.68 21.51 -3.61
C GLN A 59 27.94 22.64 -4.62
N GLY A 60 26.95 23.51 -4.80
CA GLY A 60 27.03 24.64 -5.73
C GLY A 60 26.76 24.28 -7.19
N VAL A 61 26.53 23.00 -7.53
CA VAL A 61 26.06 22.58 -8.86
C VAL A 61 24.53 22.45 -8.85
N PRO A 62 23.80 23.31 -9.59
CA PRO A 62 22.35 23.28 -9.60
C PRO A 62 21.80 21.93 -10.07
N LYS A 63 20.73 21.45 -9.42
CA LYS A 63 20.00 20.22 -9.78
C LYS A 63 20.85 18.94 -9.75
N SER A 64 21.90 18.92 -8.94
CA SER A 64 22.60 17.68 -8.57
C SER A 64 21.86 16.97 -7.43
N GLY A 65 22.15 15.68 -7.18
CA GLY A 65 21.49 14.95 -6.10
C GLY A 65 20.09 14.45 -6.44
N ASN A 66 19.99 13.53 -7.40
CA ASN A 66 18.72 12.95 -7.82
C ASN A 66 18.75 11.43 -7.78
N ILE A 67 17.65 10.83 -7.33
CA ILE A 67 17.35 9.40 -7.47
C ILE A 67 16.18 9.28 -8.43
N ALA A 68 16.31 8.43 -9.44
CA ALA A 68 15.23 8.04 -10.34
C ALA A 68 15.05 6.53 -10.27
N GLN A 69 13.81 6.07 -10.16
CA GLN A 69 13.44 4.67 -10.00
C GLN A 69 12.31 4.31 -10.94
N HIS A 70 12.39 3.13 -11.53
CA HIS A 70 11.35 2.52 -12.33
C HIS A 70 11.00 1.17 -11.70
N TYR A 71 9.76 1.05 -11.25
CA TYR A 71 9.23 -0.17 -10.64
C TYR A 71 8.23 -0.80 -11.59
N THR A 72 8.34 -2.11 -11.79
CA THR A 72 7.36 -2.91 -12.53
C THR A 72 6.87 -4.05 -11.64
N ALA A 73 5.56 -4.24 -11.59
CA ALA A 73 4.91 -5.33 -10.89
C ALA A 73 3.96 -6.09 -11.81
N LYS A 74 3.85 -7.41 -11.62
CA LYS A 74 2.83 -8.25 -12.27
C LYS A 74 1.96 -8.91 -11.22
N SER A 75 0.65 -8.77 -11.37
CA SER A 75 -0.32 -9.44 -10.50
C SER A 75 -0.25 -10.96 -10.67
N THR A 76 -0.11 -11.69 -9.57
CA THR A 76 -0.12 -13.17 -9.55
C THR A 76 -1.45 -13.74 -9.05
N VAL A 77 -2.44 -12.88 -8.79
CA VAL A 77 -3.78 -13.26 -8.33
C VAL A 77 -4.79 -13.22 -9.47
N ALA A 78 -5.84 -14.05 -9.38
CA ALA A 78 -6.73 -14.33 -10.50
C ALA A 78 -7.52 -13.10 -11.00
N ILE A 79 -8.24 -12.43 -10.11
CA ILE A 79 -9.05 -11.25 -10.41
C ILE A 79 -9.10 -10.37 -9.16
N GLY A 80 -8.87 -9.08 -9.33
CA GLY A 80 -9.07 -8.04 -8.33
C GLY A 80 -10.04 -6.97 -8.83
N LEU A 81 -10.96 -6.51 -7.99
CA LEU A 81 -12.01 -5.57 -8.37
C LEU A 81 -12.04 -4.38 -7.42
N PHE A 82 -11.64 -3.21 -7.93
CA PHE A 82 -11.53 -1.97 -7.15
C PHE A 82 -10.64 -2.11 -5.91
N ASP A 83 -9.60 -2.91 -6.02
CA ASP A 83 -8.67 -3.18 -4.92
C ASP A 83 -7.80 -1.96 -4.65
N LYS A 84 -7.51 -1.77 -3.37
CA LYS A 84 -6.64 -0.68 -2.91
C LYS A 84 -5.23 -1.20 -2.89
N SER A 85 -4.29 -0.38 -3.33
CA SER A 85 -2.88 -0.67 -3.20
C SER A 85 -2.09 0.58 -2.84
N ASN A 86 -0.91 0.35 -2.30
CA ASN A 86 0.13 1.32 -2.05
C ASN A 86 1.41 0.80 -2.72
N LEU A 87 2.17 1.71 -3.31
CA LEU A 87 3.57 1.47 -3.61
C LEU A 87 4.39 1.91 -2.39
N VAL A 88 5.05 0.97 -1.74
CA VAL A 88 5.94 1.24 -0.61
C VAL A 88 7.37 1.16 -1.13
N VAL A 89 8.12 2.25 -0.99
CA VAL A 89 9.53 2.34 -1.36
C VAL A 89 10.36 2.51 -0.10
N LYS A 90 11.14 1.50 0.25
CA LYS A 90 12.13 1.58 1.32
C LYS A 90 13.33 2.40 0.86
N LEU A 91 13.69 3.38 1.67
CA LEU A 91 14.89 4.18 1.49
C LEU A 91 16.09 3.49 2.17
N PRO A 92 17.31 3.68 1.67
CA PRO A 92 18.52 3.30 2.37
C PRO A 92 18.61 4.06 3.71
N ASP A 93 19.12 3.40 4.74
CA ASP A 93 19.17 3.96 6.11
C ASP A 93 20.02 5.24 6.18
N GLU A 94 20.98 5.38 5.26
CA GLU A 94 21.84 6.56 5.11
C GLU A 94 21.03 7.82 4.76
N PHE A 95 19.86 7.67 4.12
CA PHE A 95 19.00 8.78 3.72
C PHE A 95 18.00 9.22 4.80
N LYS A 96 17.95 8.55 5.96
CA LYS A 96 16.91 8.79 6.98
C LYS A 96 16.79 10.26 7.42
N TYR A 97 17.91 10.97 7.57
CA TYR A 97 17.90 12.35 8.01
C TYR A 97 17.45 13.32 6.93
N VAL A 98 17.66 12.97 5.66
CA VAL A 98 17.13 13.70 4.51
C VAL A 98 15.62 13.49 4.42
N ALA A 99 15.18 12.23 4.59
CA ALA A 99 13.76 11.86 4.52
C ALA A 99 12.91 12.54 5.60
N LEU A 100 13.49 12.80 6.77
CA LEU A 100 12.81 13.47 7.89
C LEU A 100 12.62 14.98 7.72
N GLN A 101 13.17 15.61 6.67
CA GLN A 101 12.96 17.04 6.44
C GLN A 101 11.54 17.30 5.89
N ASP A 102 10.88 18.35 6.36
CA ASP A 102 9.50 18.70 5.98
C ASP A 102 9.36 18.89 4.45
N GLU A 103 10.42 19.35 3.80
CA GLU A 103 10.46 19.58 2.36
C GLU A 103 10.70 18.32 1.53
N PHE A 104 11.13 17.22 2.14
CA PHE A 104 11.43 15.98 1.43
C PHE A 104 10.23 15.49 0.61
N LYS A 105 9.03 15.64 1.17
CA LYS A 105 7.78 15.31 0.47
C LYS A 105 7.60 16.06 -0.85
N ARG A 106 8.04 17.32 -0.92
CA ARG A 106 7.95 18.16 -2.13
C ARG A 106 9.05 17.88 -3.14
N ALA A 107 10.14 17.24 -2.70
CA ALA A 107 11.22 16.78 -3.56
C ALA A 107 10.88 15.50 -4.33
N ILE A 108 9.75 14.86 -4.01
CA ILE A 108 9.31 13.62 -4.65
C ILE A 108 8.32 13.94 -5.77
N LYS A 109 8.58 13.36 -6.94
CA LYS A 109 7.66 13.32 -8.08
C LYS A 109 7.52 11.89 -8.54
N GLY A 110 6.32 11.47 -8.92
CA GLY A 110 6.17 10.15 -9.51
C GLY A 110 4.78 9.91 -10.05
N SER A 111 4.65 8.81 -10.75
CA SER A 111 3.41 8.36 -11.33
C SER A 111 3.29 6.85 -11.25
N ILE A 112 2.06 6.37 -11.41
CA ILE A 112 1.77 4.94 -11.55
C ILE A 112 0.82 4.72 -12.72
N THR A 113 1.22 3.83 -13.61
CA THR A 113 0.36 3.22 -14.62
C THR A 113 -0.18 1.91 -14.08
N TYR A 114 -1.50 1.80 -13.99
CA TYR A 114 -2.19 0.68 -13.38
C TYR A 114 -3.33 0.16 -14.28
N PRO A 115 -3.66 -1.14 -14.20
CA PRO A 115 -4.75 -1.73 -14.96
C PRO A 115 -6.10 -1.20 -14.47
N THR A 116 -7.00 -1.03 -15.44
CA THR A 116 -8.41 -0.73 -15.24
C THR A 116 -9.23 -1.79 -15.96
N GLY A 117 -10.51 -1.96 -15.60
CA GLY A 117 -11.39 -2.92 -16.29
C GLY A 117 -11.54 -2.71 -17.80
N MET A 118 -11.02 -1.59 -18.36
CA MET A 118 -11.08 -1.24 -19.78
C MET A 118 -9.68 -1.01 -20.41
N GLY A 119 -8.58 -1.26 -19.71
CA GLY A 119 -7.23 -1.01 -20.22
C GLY A 119 -6.24 -0.64 -19.10
N ALA A 120 -5.47 0.42 -19.28
CA ALA A 120 -4.58 0.99 -18.27
C ALA A 120 -4.82 2.49 -18.12
N ALA A 121 -4.60 3.01 -16.91
CA ALA A 121 -4.65 4.44 -16.62
C ALA A 121 -3.37 4.85 -15.89
N THR A 122 -2.97 6.11 -16.05
CA THR A 122 -1.82 6.70 -15.36
C THR A 122 -2.30 7.75 -14.36
N HIS A 123 -1.77 7.69 -13.14
CA HIS A 123 -2.02 8.66 -12.08
C HIS A 123 -0.70 9.29 -11.65
N GLU A 124 -0.64 10.61 -11.70
CA GLU A 124 0.47 11.40 -11.15
C GLU A 124 0.24 11.58 -9.64
N TYR A 125 1.20 11.19 -8.81
CA TYR A 125 1.06 11.32 -7.36
C TYR A 125 1.02 12.78 -6.94
N THR A 126 0.05 13.10 -6.10
CA THR A 126 -0.06 14.40 -5.45
C THR A 126 0.50 14.35 -4.03
N ALA A 127 0.71 15.52 -3.41
CA ALA A 127 1.13 15.58 -2.01
C ALA A 127 0.15 14.89 -1.04
N GLY A 128 -1.12 14.69 -1.42
CA GLY A 128 -2.08 13.93 -0.62
C GLY A 128 -1.91 12.40 -0.70
N ASP A 129 -1.24 11.92 -1.75
CA ASP A 129 -1.02 10.49 -2.00
C ASP A 129 0.27 9.98 -1.35
N ILE A 130 1.20 10.88 -1.05
CA ILE A 130 2.52 10.57 -0.51
C ILE A 130 2.47 10.61 1.02
N THR A 131 3.06 9.63 1.70
CA THR A 131 3.36 9.68 3.14
C THR A 131 4.83 9.31 3.33
N ILE A 132 5.54 10.09 4.14
CA ILE A 132 6.98 9.93 4.37
C ILE A 132 7.20 9.44 5.79
N TYR A 133 8.08 8.45 5.91
CA TYR A 133 8.67 8.00 7.16
C TYR A 133 10.19 8.07 7.03
N ALA A 134 10.90 7.85 8.13
CA ALA A 134 12.37 7.87 8.14
C ALA A 134 13.00 6.83 7.21
N ASP A 135 12.35 5.67 7.05
CA ASP A 135 12.88 4.50 6.35
C ASP A 135 12.15 4.18 5.05
N ARG A 136 11.02 4.86 4.75
CA ARG A 136 10.18 4.53 3.60
C ARG A 136 9.31 5.69 3.13
N ILE A 137 8.92 5.60 1.87
CA ILE A 137 7.90 6.40 1.21
C ILE A 137 6.71 5.48 0.94
N VAL A 138 5.51 5.91 1.32
CA VAL A 138 4.27 5.22 0.99
C VAL A 138 3.50 6.08 0.00
N LEU A 139 3.22 5.53 -1.17
CA LEU A 139 2.49 6.15 -2.26
C LEU A 139 1.14 5.45 -2.40
N LYS A 140 0.06 6.17 -2.11
CA LYS A 140 -1.29 5.64 -2.20
C LYS A 140 -1.74 5.60 -3.65
N ASN A 141 -2.11 4.42 -4.13
CA ASN A 141 -2.56 4.27 -5.51
C ASN A 141 -4.08 4.48 -5.62
N PRO A 142 -4.56 4.89 -6.80
CA PRO A 142 -5.96 4.74 -7.14
C PRO A 142 -6.40 3.28 -7.04
N ARG A 143 -7.70 3.06 -6.85
CA ARG A 143 -8.27 1.70 -6.89
C ARG A 143 -8.14 1.13 -8.29
N ALA A 144 -7.68 -0.12 -8.37
CA ALA A 144 -7.44 -0.81 -9.62
C ALA A 144 -8.37 -2.01 -9.77
N SER A 145 -8.69 -2.37 -11.01
CA SER A 145 -9.35 -3.64 -11.33
C SER A 145 -8.46 -4.39 -12.31
N TYR A 146 -8.12 -5.62 -12.00
CA TYR A 146 -7.12 -6.39 -12.73
C TYR A 146 -7.48 -7.86 -12.80
N ILE A 147 -6.85 -8.50 -13.79
CA ILE A 147 -6.83 -9.96 -13.93
C ILE A 147 -5.41 -10.45 -13.71
N PHE A 148 -5.25 -11.77 -13.60
CA PHE A 148 -3.96 -12.42 -13.56
C PHE A 148 -3.01 -11.92 -14.65
N GLY A 149 -1.78 -11.61 -14.28
CA GLY A 149 -0.74 -11.12 -15.19
C GLY A 149 -0.83 -9.64 -15.55
N ALA A 150 -1.81 -8.90 -15.01
CA ALA A 150 -1.89 -7.46 -15.22
C ALA A 150 -0.64 -6.75 -14.69
N LYS A 151 -0.13 -5.78 -15.46
CA LYS A 151 1.11 -5.06 -15.18
C LYS A 151 0.81 -3.73 -14.51
N PHE A 152 1.55 -3.45 -13.44
CA PHE A 152 1.66 -2.14 -12.81
C PHE A 152 3.06 -1.60 -13.09
N THR A 153 3.17 -0.31 -13.39
CA THR A 153 4.45 0.34 -13.61
C THR A 153 4.44 1.68 -12.90
N ALA A 154 5.48 1.99 -12.14
CA ALA A 154 5.60 3.25 -11.43
C ALA A 154 6.97 3.88 -11.65
N ASP A 155 6.98 5.18 -11.85
CA ASP A 155 8.17 5.99 -11.99
C ASP A 155 8.25 6.94 -10.81
N LEU A 156 9.40 6.98 -10.13
CA LEU A 156 9.63 7.83 -8.97
C LEU A 156 10.94 8.61 -9.14
N SER A 157 10.92 9.90 -8.85
CA SER A 157 12.10 10.75 -8.79
C SER A 157 12.14 11.48 -7.45
N ILE A 158 13.31 11.48 -6.82
CA ILE A 158 13.57 12.11 -5.53
C ILE A 158 14.73 13.09 -5.72
N ASP A 159 14.45 14.38 -5.61
CA ASP A 159 15.44 15.46 -5.65
C ASP A 159 15.99 15.72 -4.24
N TYR A 160 16.84 14.81 -3.76
CA TYR A 160 17.44 14.96 -2.43
C TYR A 160 18.46 16.10 -2.37
N GLY A 161 19.00 16.54 -3.52
CA GLY A 161 19.87 17.71 -3.62
C GLY A 161 19.16 19.01 -3.24
N ALA A 162 17.88 19.16 -3.59
CA ALA A 162 17.07 20.30 -3.15
C ALA A 162 16.99 20.42 -1.61
N ILE A 163 17.07 19.29 -0.89
CA ILE A 163 17.11 19.26 0.57
C ILE A 163 18.49 19.66 1.08
N LEU A 164 19.55 19.12 0.48
CA LEU A 164 20.94 19.44 0.84
C LEU A 164 21.32 20.88 0.52
N ASP A 165 20.75 21.49 -0.52
CA ASP A 165 20.93 22.92 -0.81
C ASP A 165 20.43 23.81 0.35
N LYS A 166 19.36 23.40 1.02
CA LYS A 166 18.80 24.10 2.18
C LYS A 166 19.48 23.69 3.49
N TYR A 167 19.89 22.42 3.59
CA TYR A 167 20.45 21.82 4.79
C TYR A 167 21.76 21.07 4.46
N PRO A 168 22.85 21.80 4.14
CA PRO A 168 24.08 21.21 3.60
C PRO A 168 24.85 20.34 4.61
N ASN A 169 24.50 20.43 5.90
CA ASN A 169 25.17 19.68 6.96
C ASN A 169 24.43 18.37 7.32
N ILE A 170 23.37 17.99 6.60
CA ILE A 170 22.72 16.70 6.83
C ILE A 170 23.67 15.58 6.37
N PRO A 171 24.03 14.63 7.26
CA PRO A 171 24.89 13.53 6.87
C PRO A 171 24.13 12.54 6.00
N ILE A 172 24.77 12.08 4.93
CA ILE A 172 24.46 10.86 4.21
C ILE A 172 25.75 10.06 4.15
N ASP A 173 25.81 8.98 4.90
CA ASP A 173 27.03 8.16 5.00
C ASP A 173 27.33 7.50 3.65
N GLU A 174 28.62 7.32 3.35
CA GLU A 174 29.06 6.55 2.19
C GLU A 174 28.74 5.07 2.40
N ASN A 175 28.34 4.38 1.34
CA ASN A 175 28.12 2.95 1.34
C ASN A 175 29.00 2.28 0.27
N PRO A 176 30.08 1.56 0.66
CA PRO A 176 30.99 0.91 -0.29
C PRO A 176 30.32 -0.11 -1.21
N SER A 177 29.16 -0.64 -0.83
CA SER A 177 28.37 -1.58 -1.64
C SER A 177 27.27 -0.91 -2.45
N GLY A 178 27.18 0.42 -2.41
CA GLY A 178 26.07 1.18 -2.99
C GLY A 178 24.85 1.22 -2.07
N TYR A 179 23.89 2.08 -2.40
CA TYR A 179 22.68 2.29 -1.63
C TYR A 179 21.57 1.33 -2.07
N SER A 180 21.00 0.57 -1.14
CA SER A 180 19.96 -0.41 -1.45
C SER A 180 18.56 0.20 -1.34
N PHE A 181 17.86 0.23 -2.46
CA PHE A 181 16.47 0.61 -2.57
C PHE A 181 15.60 -0.63 -2.77
N VAL A 182 14.42 -0.62 -2.17
CA VAL A 182 13.45 -1.70 -2.28
C VAL A 182 12.07 -1.10 -2.53
N ALA A 183 11.31 -1.67 -3.43
CA ALA A 183 9.95 -1.25 -3.72
C ALA A 183 9.00 -2.45 -3.77
N VAL A 184 7.78 -2.25 -3.26
CA VAL A 184 6.75 -3.29 -3.24
C VAL A 184 5.37 -2.69 -3.43
N LEU A 185 4.56 -3.36 -4.24
CA LEU A 185 3.15 -3.06 -4.40
C LEU A 185 2.33 -3.94 -3.45
N THR A 186 1.46 -3.33 -2.64
CA THR A 186 0.78 -4.04 -1.56
C THR A 186 -0.49 -3.33 -1.09
N GLU A 187 -1.40 -4.02 -0.42
CA GLU A 187 -2.58 -3.39 0.19
C GLU A 187 -2.25 -2.62 1.47
N ASP A 188 -1.28 -3.09 2.24
CA ASP A 188 -0.93 -2.54 3.55
C ASP A 188 0.19 -1.50 3.43
N ALA A 189 -0.01 -0.33 4.03
CA ALA A 189 1.01 0.73 4.07
C ALA A 189 2.17 0.41 5.03
N MET A 190 1.94 -0.47 6.02
CA MET A 190 2.90 -0.82 7.05
C MET A 190 3.35 -2.27 6.86
N ILE A 191 4.42 -2.46 6.09
CA ILE A 191 5.00 -3.78 5.86
C ILE A 191 6.47 -3.78 6.17
N ASP A 192 6.94 -4.81 6.86
CA ASP A 192 8.37 -5.09 6.92
C ASP A 192 8.81 -5.65 5.58
N CYS A 193 9.55 -4.87 4.79
CA CYS A 193 10.05 -5.30 3.49
C CYS A 193 10.89 -6.58 3.58
N ASN A 194 11.54 -6.85 4.73
CA ASN A 194 12.33 -8.08 4.91
C ASN A 194 11.46 -9.35 4.95
N LEU A 195 10.14 -9.24 5.16
CA LEU A 195 9.20 -10.36 5.21
C LEU A 195 8.56 -10.68 3.85
N ILE A 196 8.78 -9.84 2.81
CA ILE A 196 8.00 -9.89 1.57
C ILE A 196 8.64 -10.77 0.49
N GLY A 197 9.91 -11.18 0.67
CA GLY A 197 10.58 -12.16 -0.19
C GLY A 197 10.60 -11.75 -1.67
N SER A 198 10.26 -12.67 -2.59
CA SER A 198 10.33 -12.47 -4.05
C SER A 198 9.30 -11.49 -4.64
N LYS A 199 8.51 -10.81 -3.81
CA LYS A 199 7.49 -9.84 -4.22
C LYS A 199 8.04 -8.41 -4.27
N GLU A 200 9.21 -8.19 -3.68
CA GLU A 200 9.89 -6.90 -3.72
C GLU A 200 10.75 -6.78 -4.99
N GLY A 201 10.77 -5.58 -5.57
CA GLY A 201 11.82 -5.18 -6.49
C GLY A 201 12.97 -4.59 -5.68
N ARG A 202 14.20 -4.96 -5.97
CA ARG A 202 15.40 -4.44 -5.30
C ARG A 202 16.38 -3.90 -6.33
N TRP A 203 16.92 -2.73 -6.03
CA TRP A 203 17.97 -2.09 -6.81
C TRP A 203 19.07 -1.58 -5.86
N ILE A 204 20.33 -1.75 -6.27
CA ILE A 204 21.49 -1.21 -5.56
C ILE A 204 22.15 -0.20 -6.49
N SER A 205 22.38 1.02 -6.01
CA SER A 205 23.03 2.04 -6.82
C SER A 205 24.48 1.69 -7.12
N GLU A 206 24.97 2.10 -8.29
CA GLU A 206 26.40 2.05 -8.62
C GLU A 206 27.21 3.09 -7.83
N GLU A 207 26.55 4.17 -7.40
CA GLU A 207 27.15 5.22 -6.58
C GLU A 207 27.35 4.74 -5.15
N THR A 208 28.55 4.95 -4.63
CA THR A 208 28.93 4.64 -3.24
C THR A 208 28.91 5.85 -2.31
N ALA A 209 28.76 7.06 -2.88
CA ALA A 209 28.69 8.32 -2.16
C ALA A 209 27.56 9.20 -2.70
N ALA A 210 26.61 9.55 -1.83
CA ALA A 210 25.50 10.43 -2.18
C ALA A 210 25.90 11.91 -2.30
N ILE A 211 27.01 12.29 -1.69
CA ILE A 211 27.56 13.64 -1.66
C ILE A 211 28.99 13.58 -2.18
N ARG A 212 29.31 14.40 -3.19
CA ARG A 212 30.68 14.59 -3.68
C ARG A 212 31.15 16.00 -3.34
N LYS A 213 32.38 16.07 -2.83
CA LYS A 213 33.08 17.33 -2.53
C LYS A 213 33.78 17.88 -3.76
#